data_AF-A0A1I2DK74-F1
#
_entry.id   AF-A0A1I2DK74-F1
#
_cell.length_a   1.000
_cell.length_b   1.000
_cell.length_c   1.000
_cell.angle_alpha   90.00
_cell.angle_beta   90.00
_cell.angle_gamma   90.00
#
_symmetry.space_group_name_H-M   'P 1'
#
loop_
_entity.id
_entity.type
_entity.pdbx_description
1 polymer ?
#
loop_
_entity_poly.entity_id
_entity_poly.type
_entity_poly.pdbx_seq_one_letter_code
_entity_poly.pdbx_strand_id
1 'polypeptide(L)'
;MTIKRDPKTEGFIDSLPKLQSKIYRYMRGKYDEITDYGDHYDVETQDDEVARLASEKFNITEEEAGDLYEKTEIQISKFHSSR
;
A
#
# COMPACT_ATOMS: atom_id res chain seq x y z
N MET A 1 5.31 -3.58 17.63
CA MET A 1 4.14 -2.73 17.94
C MET A 1 2.94 -3.26 17.15
N THR A 2 1.70 -3.07 17.61
CA THR A 2 0.51 -3.38 16.79
C THR A 2 -0.04 -2.08 16.22
N ILE A 3 0.07 -1.90 14.90
CA ILE A 3 -0.50 -0.73 14.23
C ILE A 3 -2.03 -0.85 14.29
N LYS A 4 -2.70 0.12 14.95
CA LYS A 4 -4.16 0.22 14.93
C LYS A 4 -4.59 0.95 13.65
N ARG A 5 -5.19 0.21 12.71
CA ARG A 5 -5.74 0.77 11.46
C ARG A 5 -7.19 1.22 11.66
N ASP A 6 -7.62 2.30 10.97
CA ASP A 6 -9.00 2.80 11.06
C ASP A 6 -9.97 1.80 10.42
N PRO A 7 -10.97 1.26 11.16
CA PRO A 7 -11.88 0.25 10.63
C PRO A 7 -12.67 0.69 9.40
N LYS A 8 -12.94 1.99 9.24
CA LYS A 8 -13.69 2.51 8.10
C LYS A 8 -12.81 2.57 6.85
N THR A 9 -11.55 2.98 6.98
CA THR A 9 -10.55 2.89 5.90
C THR A 9 -10.32 1.43 5.49
N GLU A 10 -10.20 0.52 6.46
CA GLU A 10 -10.04 -0.91 6.18
C GLU A 10 -11.26 -1.49 5.44
N GLY A 11 -12.47 -1.13 5.86
CA GLY A 11 -13.70 -1.51 5.16
C GLY A 11 -13.79 -0.93 3.75
N PHE A 12 -13.27 0.29 3.52
CA PHE A 12 -13.15 0.85 2.18
C PHE A 12 -12.15 0.06 1.32
N ILE A 13 -10.97 -0.26 1.84
CA ILE A 13 -9.97 -1.08 1.14
C ILE A 13 -10.56 -2.45 0.77
N ASP A 14 -11.36 -3.06 1.65
CA ASP A 14 -12.01 -4.34 1.40
C ASP A 14 -13.07 -4.27 0.28
N SER A 15 -13.61 -3.07 -0.01
CA SER A 15 -14.56 -2.84 -1.10
C SER A 15 -13.90 -2.66 -2.49
N LEU A 16 -12.58 -2.45 -2.53
CA LEU A 16 -11.82 -2.31 -3.77
C LEU A 16 -11.70 -3.67 -4.51
N PRO A 17 -11.36 -3.66 -5.83
CA PRO A 17 -11.06 -4.88 -6.56
C PRO A 17 -10.08 -5.78 -5.78
N LYS A 18 -10.38 -7.08 -5.71
CA LYS A 18 -9.67 -8.03 -4.84
C LYS A 18 -8.15 -8.07 -5.05
N LEU A 19 -7.68 -7.87 -6.28
CA LEU A 19 -6.24 -7.82 -6.58
C LEU A 19 -5.62 -6.53 -6.06
N GLN A 20 -6.27 -5.38 -6.31
CA GLN A 20 -5.84 -4.07 -5.83
C GLN A 20 -5.75 -4.03 -4.29
N SER A 21 -6.77 -4.50 -3.57
CA SER A 21 -6.76 -4.51 -2.10
C SER A 21 -5.67 -5.40 -1.52
N LYS A 22 -5.39 -6.55 -2.16
CA LYS A 22 -4.29 -7.45 -1.75
C LYS A 22 -2.92 -6.84 -1.98
N ILE A 23 -2.68 -6.25 -3.14
CA ILE A 23 -1.41 -5.59 -3.49
C ILE A 23 -1.16 -4.44 -2.52
N TYR A 24 -2.15 -3.56 -2.35
CA TYR A 24 -2.04 -2.42 -1.44
C TYR A 24 -1.71 -2.86 0.00
N ARG A 25 -2.44 -3.85 0.54
CA ARG A 25 -2.17 -4.36 1.90
C ARG A 25 -0.78 -4.95 2.05
N TYR A 26 -0.31 -5.65 1.01
CA TYR A 26 1.03 -6.24 1.01
C TYR A 26 2.11 -5.15 0.99
N MET A 27 2.02 -4.20 0.06
CA MET A 27 2.98 -3.11 -0.07
C MET A 27 2.99 -2.22 1.18
N ARG A 28 1.82 -1.85 1.71
CA ARG A 28 1.70 -1.10 2.97
C ARG A 28 2.40 -1.82 4.13
N GLY A 29 2.24 -3.14 4.23
CA GLY A 29 2.94 -3.94 5.24
C GLY A 29 4.45 -3.97 5.04
N LYS A 30 4.93 -3.99 3.78
CA LYS A 30 6.36 -3.92 3.48
C LYS A 30 6.96 -2.56 3.78
N TYR A 31 6.25 -1.48 3.48
CA TYR A 31 6.64 -0.15 3.95
C TYR A 31 6.73 -0.10 5.47
N ASP A 32 5.74 -0.61 6.21
CA ASP A 32 5.80 -0.64 7.68
C ASP A 32 7.05 -1.40 8.18
N GLU A 33 7.38 -2.54 7.56
CA GLU A 33 8.55 -3.37 7.92
C GLU A 33 9.89 -2.68 7.61
N ILE A 34 10.03 -2.10 6.42
CA ILE A 34 11.30 -1.56 5.91
C ILE A 34 11.61 -0.19 6.53
N THR A 35 10.59 0.62 6.79
CA THR A 35 10.75 1.98 7.34
C THR A 35 10.87 2.02 8.85
N ASP A 36 10.88 0.86 9.52
CA ASP A 36 10.66 0.73 10.96
C ASP A 36 9.45 1.59 11.41
N TYR A 37 8.30 1.35 10.78
CA TYR A 37 7.06 2.09 11.04
C TYR A 37 7.14 3.61 10.80
N GLY A 38 8.06 4.06 9.94
CA GLY A 38 8.24 5.46 9.54
C GLY A 38 9.43 6.16 10.20
N ASP A 39 10.20 5.48 11.04
CA ASP A 39 11.38 6.05 11.71
C ASP A 39 12.58 6.22 10.76
N HIS A 40 12.64 5.46 9.66
CA HIS A 40 13.76 5.45 8.70
C HIS A 40 13.29 5.40 7.23
N TYR A 41 12.50 6.38 6.78
CA TYR A 41 12.07 6.47 5.37
C TYR A 41 13.18 7.03 4.46
N ASP A 42 13.62 6.23 3.50
CA ASP A 42 14.49 6.59 2.36
C ASP A 42 13.70 6.32 1.07
N VAL A 43 13.13 7.39 0.52
CA VAL A 43 12.08 7.34 -0.52
C VAL A 43 12.55 6.63 -1.79
N GLU A 44 13.79 6.88 -2.23
CA GLU A 44 14.24 6.43 -3.55
C GLU A 44 14.56 4.93 -3.58
N THR A 45 15.00 4.34 -2.46
CA THR A 45 15.38 2.92 -2.43
C THR A 45 14.25 2.01 -1.95
N GLN A 46 13.38 2.53 -1.09
CA GLN A 46 12.33 1.73 -0.46
C GLN A 46 11.11 1.56 -1.35
N ASP A 47 10.80 2.55 -2.20
CA ASP A 47 9.70 2.45 -3.15
C ASP A 47 9.98 1.38 -4.22
N ASP A 48 11.19 1.39 -4.80
CA ASP A 48 11.65 0.37 -5.76
C ASP A 48 11.68 -1.03 -5.14
N GLU A 49 12.18 -1.17 -3.90
CA GLU A 49 12.22 -2.46 -3.22
C GLU A 49 10.80 -3.01 -2.97
N VAL A 50 9.88 -2.19 -2.49
CA VAL A 50 8.50 -2.60 -2.21
C VAL A 50 7.75 -2.95 -3.50
N ALA A 51 7.95 -2.18 -4.57
CA ALA A 51 7.39 -2.46 -5.89
C ALA A 51 7.90 -3.78 -6.46
N ARG A 52 9.22 -4.03 -6.39
CA ARG A 52 9.82 -5.32 -6.79
C ARG A 52 9.25 -6.50 -6.01
N LEU A 53 9.15 -6.37 -4.68
CA LEU A 53 8.57 -7.42 -3.83
C LEU A 53 7.10 -7.71 -4.16
N ALA A 54 6.32 -6.71 -4.56
CA ALA A 54 4.93 -6.88 -4.97
C ALA A 54 4.82 -7.51 -6.36
N SER A 55 5.64 -7.06 -7.30
CA SER A 55 5.80 -7.63 -8.65
C SER A 55 6.05 -9.15 -8.58
N GLU A 56 7.06 -9.58 -7.81
CA GLU A 56 7.39 -11.00 -7.63
C GLU A 56 6.24 -11.80 -7.00
N LYS A 57 5.52 -11.21 -6.03
CA LYS A 57 4.44 -11.91 -5.30
C LYS A 57 3.16 -12.06 -6.12
N PHE A 58 2.81 -11.06 -6.91
CA PHE A 58 1.54 -10.98 -7.62
C PHE A 58 1.66 -11.23 -9.13
N ASN A 59 2.88 -11.41 -9.63
CA ASN A 59 3.20 -11.62 -11.04
C ASN A 59 2.63 -10.48 -11.92
N ILE A 60 2.97 -9.25 -11.53
CA ILE A 60 2.68 -7.98 -12.21
C ILE A 60 3.99 -7.21 -12.40
N THR A 61 4.03 -6.12 -13.17
CA THR A 61 5.24 -5.30 -13.25
C THR A 61 5.42 -4.44 -11.99
N GLU A 62 6.64 -3.96 -11.75
CA GLU A 62 6.95 -3.03 -10.66
C GLU A 62 6.17 -1.72 -10.82
N GLU A 63 6.08 -1.22 -12.06
CA GLU A 63 5.26 -0.07 -12.44
C GLU A 63 3.77 -0.30 -12.11
N GLU A 64 3.21 -1.46 -12.47
CA GLU A 64 1.82 -1.81 -12.14
C GLU A 64 1.58 -1.88 -10.63
N ALA A 65 2.56 -2.36 -9.86
CA ALA A 65 2.47 -2.40 -8.41
C ALA A 65 2.45 -0.99 -7.82
N GLY A 66 3.35 -0.11 -8.26
CA GLY A 66 3.42 1.29 -7.87
C GLY A 66 2.14 2.05 -8.20
N ASP A 67 1.66 1.94 -9.44
CA ASP A 67 0.42 2.57 -9.91
C ASP A 67 -0.79 2.14 -9.08
N LEU A 68 -0.90 0.85 -8.75
CA LEU A 68 -1.98 0.33 -7.93
C LEU A 68 -1.91 0.85 -6.49
N TYR A 69 -0.71 1.00 -5.95
CA TYR A 69 -0.50 1.57 -4.63
C TYR A 69 -0.92 3.04 -4.59
N GLU A 70 -0.37 3.88 -5.48
CA GLU A 70 -0.68 5.30 -5.57
C GLU A 70 -2.17 5.55 -5.82
N LYS A 71 -2.76 4.81 -6.77
CA LYS A 71 -4.19 4.89 -7.04
C LYS A 71 -5.03 4.59 -5.81
N THR A 72 -4.62 3.61 -4.99
CA THR A 72 -5.32 3.25 -3.76
C THR A 72 -5.18 4.35 -2.70
N GLU A 73 -3.99 4.95 -2.54
CA GLU A 73 -3.78 6.11 -1.66
C GLU A 73 -4.66 7.30 -2.06
N ILE A 74 -4.75 7.61 -3.36
CA ILE A 74 -5.65 8.65 -3.88
C ILE A 74 -7.12 8.34 -3.58
N GLN A 75 -7.53 7.08 -3.75
CA GLN A 75 -8.89 6.63 -3.46
C GLN A 75 -9.24 6.74 -1.97
N ILE A 76 -8.31 6.34 -1.09
CA ILE A 76 -8.44 6.49 0.36
C ILE A 76 -8.54 7.98 0.72
N SER A 77 -7.65 8.82 0.19
CA SER A 77 -7.69 10.26 0.39
C SER A 77 -9.05 10.87 0.01
N LYS A 78 -9.58 10.52 -1.17
CA LYS A 78 -10.92 10.95 -1.62
C LYS A 78 -12.04 10.43 -0.72
N PHE A 79 -11.94 9.19 -0.25
CA PHE A 79 -12.87 8.62 0.72
C PHE A 79 -12.88 9.43 2.02
N HIS A 80 -11.73 9.91 2.49
CA HIS A 80 -11.65 10.77 3.66
C HIS A 80 -12.11 12.21 3.42
N SER A 81 -11.85 12.79 2.25
CA SER A 81 -12.30 14.16 1.91
C SER A 81 -13.81 14.28 1.64
N SER A 82 -14.47 13.16 1.32
CA SER A 82 -15.91 13.12 1.03
C SER A 82 -16.75 12.77 2.26
N ARG A 83 -16.15 12.79 3.46
CA ARG A 83 -16.79 12.57 4.77
C ARG A 83 -17.04 13.89 5.46
#